data_AF-A0A2S7EUM0-F1
#
_entry.id   AF-A0A2S7EUM0-F1
#
_cell.length_a   1.000
_cell.length_b   1.000
_cell.length_c   1.000
_cell.angle_alpha   90.00
_cell.angle_beta   90.00
_cell.angle_gamma   90.00
#
_symmetry.space_group_name_H-M   'P 1'
#
loop_
_entity.id
_entity.type
_entity.pdbx_description
1 polymer ?
#
loop_
_entity_poly.entity_id
_entity_poly.type
_entity_poly.pdbx_seq_one_letter_code
_entity_poly.pdbx_strand_id
1 'polypeptide(L)'
;MPNVTLFLPAHTMPPDTALSDLTEQCTELCTGLLLAALENVHVIYVPALHGHGRPIFAEVRYRLAAARTPTTMAQFMERLDDAIRQATGFEARIRCFGYAAQCIHARN
;
A
#
# COMPACT_ATOMS: atom_id res chain seq x y z
N MET A 1 11.82 2.48 1.19
CA MET A 1 11.24 3.09 -0.01
C MET A 1 10.07 2.29 -0.57
N PRO A 2 9.10 1.81 0.25
CA PRO A 2 7.81 1.43 -0.27
C PRO A 2 6.94 2.68 -0.49
N ASN A 3 6.37 2.80 -1.69
CA ASN A 3 5.24 3.68 -1.96
C ASN A 3 3.98 2.82 -2.01
N VAL A 4 2.98 3.15 -1.20
CA VAL A 4 1.66 2.53 -1.18
C VAL A 4 0.68 3.54 -1.74
N THR A 5 0.15 3.30 -2.93
CA THR A 5 -0.86 4.13 -3.56
C THR A 5 -2.19 3.41 -3.56
N LEU A 6 -3.19 4.00 -2.91
CA LEU A 6 -4.53 3.45 -2.75
C LEU A 6 -5.50 4.26 -3.61
N PHE A 7 -6.02 3.62 -4.65
CA PHE A 7 -7.03 4.17 -5.53
C PHE A 7 -8.41 3.81 -4.97
N LEU A 8 -9.08 4.79 -4.38
CA LEU A 8 -10.35 4.65 -3.67
C LEU A 8 -11.50 5.23 -4.51
N PRO A 9 -12.75 4.76 -4.36
CA PRO A 9 -13.86 5.31 -5.13
C PRO A 9 -14.11 6.78 -4.76
N ALA A 10 -14.06 7.66 -5.75
CA ALA A 10 -14.18 9.11 -5.53
C ALA A 10 -15.48 9.54 -4.82
N HIS A 11 -16.58 8.80 -5.03
CA HIS A 11 -17.89 9.11 -4.47
C HIS A 11 -18.15 8.50 -3.09
N THR A 12 -17.31 7.57 -2.65
CA THR A 12 -17.46 6.88 -1.35
C THR A 12 -16.09 6.81 -0.65
N MET A 13 -15.42 7.95 -0.57
CA MET A 13 -14.17 8.08 0.18
C MET A 13 -14.43 7.80 1.67
N PRO A 14 -13.56 7.04 2.35
CA PRO A 14 -13.62 6.90 3.81
C PRO A 14 -13.45 8.25 4.51
N PRO A 15 -13.96 8.40 5.74
CA PRO A 15 -13.72 9.58 6.55
C PRO A 15 -12.24 9.71 6.92
N ASP A 16 -11.80 10.94 7.22
CA ASP A 16 -10.39 11.24 7.54
C ASP A 16 -9.82 10.39 8.67
N THR A 17 -10.63 10.04 9.68
CA THR A 17 -10.23 9.16 10.78
C THR A 17 -9.86 7.76 10.28
N ALA A 18 -10.70 7.17 9.41
CA ALA A 18 -10.42 5.86 8.82
C ALA A 18 -9.19 5.89 7.89
N LEU A 19 -8.97 7.02 7.18
CA LEU A 19 -7.77 7.20 6.36
C LEU A 19 -6.51 7.37 7.22
N SER A 20 -6.61 8.05 8.37
CA SER A 20 -5.51 8.18 9.34
C SER A 20 -5.12 6.81 9.90
N ASP A 21 -6.10 6.03 10.36
CA ASP A 21 -5.86 4.67 10.90
C ASP A 21 -5.25 3.76 9.83
N LEU A 22 -5.76 3.83 8.59
CA LEU A 22 -5.19 3.08 7.47
C LEU A 22 -3.76 3.53 7.13
N THR A 23 -3.45 4.82 7.26
CA THR A 23 -2.10 5.34 7.06
C THR A 23 -1.12 4.78 8.10
N GLU A 24 -1.54 4.74 9.36
CA GLU A 24 -0.75 4.16 10.45
C GLU A 24 -0.50 2.67 10.20
N GLN A 25 -1.55 1.90 9.89
CA GLN A 25 -1.41 0.48 9.57
C GLN A 25 -0.50 0.23 8.35
N CYS A 26 -0.64 0.99 7.27
CA CYS A 26 0.26 0.89 6.11
C CYS A 26 1.71 1.18 6.49
N THR A 27 1.92 2.16 7.37
CA THR A 27 3.24 2.54 7.87
C THR A 27 3.85 1.42 8.70
N GLU A 28 3.11 0.85 9.65
CA GLU A 28 3.55 -0.30 10.46
C GLU A 28 3.86 -1.54 9.61
N LEU A 29 3.05 -1.82 8.60
CA LEU A 29 3.33 -2.93 7.67
C LEU A 29 4.64 -2.69 6.91
N CYS A 30 4.88 -1.46 6.47
CA CYS A 30 6.10 -1.10 5.75
C CYS A 30 7.34 -1.15 6.65
N THR A 31 7.27 -0.62 7.87
CA THR A 31 8.42 -0.56 8.78
C THR A 31 8.66 -1.90 9.48
N GLY A 32 7.60 -2.60 9.87
CA GLY A 32 7.68 -3.88 10.60
C GLY A 32 7.94 -5.09 9.70
N LEU A 33 7.14 -5.29 8.64
CA LEU A 33 7.30 -6.47 7.77
C LEU A 33 8.31 -6.24 6.66
N LEU A 34 8.24 -5.08 5.98
CA LEU A 34 9.15 -4.80 4.86
C LEU A 34 10.49 -4.19 5.29
N LEU A 35 10.67 -3.98 6.61
CA LEU A 35 11.86 -3.39 7.22
C LEU A 35 12.29 -2.10 6.51
N ALA A 36 11.32 -1.27 6.14
CA ALA A 36 11.57 0.05 5.59
C ALA A 36 11.89 1.03 6.73
N ALA A 37 12.89 1.90 6.53
CA ALA A 37 13.03 3.07 7.38
C ALA A 37 11.83 4.01 7.17
N LEU A 38 11.34 4.60 8.27
CA LEU A 38 10.09 5.36 8.31
C LEU A 38 10.10 6.52 7.31
N GLU A 39 11.20 7.26 7.24
CA GLU A 39 11.37 8.40 6.32
C GLU A 39 11.29 8.01 4.84
N ASN A 40 11.35 6.72 4.54
CA ASN A 40 11.26 6.19 3.19
C ASN A 40 9.89 5.54 2.89
N VAL A 41 8.91 5.63 3.79
CA VAL A 41 7.55 5.14 3.59
C VAL A 41 6.69 6.27 3.05
N HIS A 42 5.92 6.00 2.01
CA HIS A 42 4.98 6.96 1.46
C HIS A 42 3.63 6.27 1.26
N VAL A 43 2.58 6.84 1.81
CA VAL A 43 1.19 6.38 1.66
C VAL A 43 0.40 7.49 0.98
N ILE A 44 -0.27 7.17 -0.13
CA ILE A 44 -0.98 8.13 -0.98
C ILE A 44 -2.38 7.59 -1.25
N TYR A 45 -3.38 8.47 -1.13
CA TYR A 45 -4.76 8.18 -1.53
C TYR A 45 -5.10 8.93 -2.81
N VAL A 46 -5.66 8.22 -3.77
CA VAL A 46 -6.10 8.77 -5.06
C VAL A 46 -7.60 8.51 -5.21
N PRO A 47 -8.46 9.54 -5.24
CA PRO A 47 -9.85 9.35 -5.61
C PRO A 47 -9.92 8.96 -7.10
N ALA A 48 -10.60 7.87 -7.39
CA ALA A 48 -10.67 7.30 -8.73
C ALA A 48 -12.14 7.03 -9.14
N LEU A 49 -12.44 7.28 -10.40
CA LEU A 49 -13.66 6.83 -11.07
C LEU A 49 -13.38 5.44 -11.63
N HIS A 50 -13.97 4.43 -11.00
CA HIS A 50 -13.74 3.03 -11.38
C HIS A 50 -14.74 2.59 -12.43
N GLY A 51 -14.27 1.88 -13.46
CA GLY A 51 -15.12 1.29 -14.51
C GLY A 51 -15.54 -0.15 -14.19
N HIS A 52 -14.59 -1.08 -14.09
CA HIS A 52 -14.85 -2.51 -13.91
C HIS A 52 -13.81 -3.17 -12.97
N GLY A 53 -14.25 -4.16 -12.19
CA GLY A 53 -13.42 -4.93 -11.26
C GLY A 53 -13.68 -4.56 -9.81
N ARG A 54 -12.68 -4.78 -8.94
CA ARG A 54 -12.76 -4.36 -7.53
C ARG A 54 -12.74 -2.82 -7.46
N PRO A 55 -13.57 -2.21 -6.60
CA PRO A 55 -13.66 -0.75 -6.48
C PRO A 55 -12.44 -0.12 -5.79
N ILE A 56 -11.52 -0.93 -5.24
CA ILE A 56 -10.26 -0.45 -4.69
C ILE A 56 -9.10 -1.14 -5.40
N PHE A 57 -8.10 -0.35 -5.78
CA PHE A 57 -6.83 -0.84 -6.28
C PHE A 57 -5.70 -0.32 -5.39
N ALA A 58 -4.83 -1.23 -4.92
CA ALA A 58 -3.64 -0.88 -4.18
C ALA A 58 -2.41 -1.20 -5.03
N GLU A 59 -1.61 -0.17 -5.30
CA GLU A 59 -0.32 -0.32 -5.95
C GLU A 59 0.79 -0.12 -4.92
N VAL A 60 1.67 -1.10 -4.80
CA VAL A 60 2.81 -1.03 -3.89
C VAL A 60 4.09 -1.14 -4.68
N ARG A 61 4.90 -0.08 -4.70
CA ARG A 61 6.20 -0.06 -5.38
C ARG A 61 7.30 -0.04 -4.34
N TYR A 62 8.26 -0.95 -4.44
CA TYR A 62 9.31 -1.08 -3.43
C TYR A 62 10.65 -1.49 -4.05
N ARG A 63 11.74 -1.17 -3.34
CA ARG A 63 13.08 -1.67 -3.68
C ARG A 63 13.21 -3.13 -3.26
N LEU A 64 13.82 -4.00 -4.05
CA LEU A 64 14.15 -5.36 -3.62
C LEU A 64 15.17 -5.32 -2.47
N ALA A 65 14.98 -6.19 -1.48
CA ALA A 65 15.87 -6.35 -0.33
C ALA A 65 15.75 -7.79 0.18
N ALA A 66 16.78 -8.29 0.86
CA ALA A 66 16.81 -9.68 1.35
C ALA A 66 15.61 -10.04 2.24
N ALA A 67 15.14 -9.09 3.06
CA ALA A 67 14.00 -9.27 3.95
C ALA A 67 12.64 -9.33 3.23
N ARG A 68 12.55 -8.91 1.96
CA ARG A 68 11.31 -8.81 1.18
C ARG A 68 11.13 -10.05 0.32
N THR A 69 11.06 -11.20 1.00
CA THR A 69 10.87 -12.52 0.38
C THR A 69 9.45 -12.67 -0.17
N PRO A 70 9.18 -13.64 -1.06
CA PRO A 70 7.82 -13.94 -1.50
C PRO A 70 6.84 -14.18 -0.34
N THR A 71 7.28 -14.87 0.72
CA THR A 71 6.46 -15.11 1.93
C THR A 71 6.17 -13.82 2.67
N THR A 72 7.18 -12.97 2.89
CA THR A 72 7.00 -11.65 3.51
C THR A 72 6.01 -10.80 2.71
N MET A 73 6.14 -10.82 1.38
CA MET A 73 5.24 -10.05 0.50
C MET A 73 3.82 -10.60 0.50
N ALA A 74 3.63 -11.93 0.57
CA ALA A 74 2.31 -12.52 0.70
C ALA A 74 1.61 -12.09 1.99
N GLN A 75 2.32 -12.17 3.13
CA GLN A 75 1.81 -11.71 4.43
C GLN A 75 1.52 -10.20 4.44
N PHE A 76 2.38 -9.41 3.79
CA PHE A 76 2.16 -7.98 3.63
C PHE A 76 0.88 -7.69 2.83
N MET A 77 0.65 -8.40 1.72
CA MET A 77 -0.56 -8.21 0.89
C MET A 77 -1.83 -8.62 1.64
N GLU A 78 -1.81 -9.73 2.38
CA GLU A 78 -2.95 -10.19 3.19
C GLU A 78 -3.33 -9.14 4.25
N ARG A 79 -2.36 -8.68 5.05
CA ARG A 79 -2.62 -7.68 6.08
C ARG A 79 -2.98 -6.30 5.53
N LEU A 80 -2.46 -5.95 4.35
CA LEU A 80 -2.86 -4.73 3.67
C LEU A 80 -4.32 -4.80 3.19
N ASP A 81 -4.77 -5.95 2.68
CA ASP A 81 -6.16 -6.14 2.29
C ASP A 81 -7.10 -6.05 3.51
N ASP A 82 -6.71 -6.65 4.63
CA ASP A 82 -7.45 -6.53 5.90
C ASP A 82 -7.58 -5.09 6.36
N ALA A 83 -6.47 -4.32 6.36
CA ALA A 83 -6.46 -2.91 6.73
C ALA A 83 -7.39 -2.08 5.83
N ILE A 84 -7.33 -2.30 4.51
CA ILE A 84 -8.19 -1.63 3.55
C ILE A 84 -9.65 -1.99 3.80
N ARG A 85 -9.95 -3.29 4.00
CA ARG A 85 -11.30 -3.77 4.26
C ARG A 85 -11.89 -3.19 5.54
N GLN A 86 -11.10 -3.05 6.59
CA GLN A 86 -11.54 -2.40 7.84
C GLN A 86 -11.87 -0.92 7.64
N ALA A 87 -11.05 -0.19 6.88
CA ALA A 87 -11.24 1.24 6.65
C ALA A 87 -12.37 1.55 5.64
N THR A 88 -12.62 0.66 4.69
CA THR A 88 -13.46 0.96 3.51
C THR A 88 -14.66 0.03 3.34
N GLY A 89 -14.66 -1.14 3.97
CA GLY A 89 -15.64 -2.21 3.74
C GLY A 89 -15.44 -3.01 2.46
N PHE A 90 -14.43 -2.71 1.63
CA PHE A 90 -14.19 -3.37 0.36
C PHE A 90 -12.86 -4.15 0.35
N GLU A 91 -12.84 -5.27 -0.38
CA GLU A 91 -11.60 -5.96 -0.74
C GLU A 91 -10.89 -5.21 -1.88
N ALA A 92 -9.57 -5.10 -1.78
CA ALA A 92 -8.74 -4.45 -2.77
C ALA A 92 -8.20 -5.44 -3.81
N ARG A 93 -7.99 -4.94 -5.02
CA ARG A 93 -7.05 -5.57 -5.94
C ARG A 93 -5.64 -5.05 -5.63
N ILE A 94 -4.77 -5.90 -5.12
CA ILE A 94 -3.41 -5.50 -4.72
C ILE A 94 -2.39 -5.95 -5.79
N ARG A 95 -1.46 -5.07 -6.14
CA ARG A 95 -0.28 -5.41 -6.94
C ARG A 95 0.97 -4.79 -6.34
N CYS A 96 1.97 -5.62 -6.12
CA CYS A 96 3.26 -5.20 -5.60
C CYS A 96 4.34 -5.33 -6.68
N PHE A 97 5.14 -4.28 -6.87
CA PHE A 97 6.20 -4.19 -7.87
C PHE A 97 7.53 -3.96 -7.16
N GLY A 98 8.38 -4.98 -7.19
CA GLY A 98 9.74 -4.91 -6.67
C GLY A 98 10.73 -4.51 -7.75
N TYR A 99 11.57 -3.50 -7.49
CA TYR A 99 12.62 -3.06 -8.41
C TYR A 99 13.99 -3.26 -7.80
N ALA A 100 14.95 -3.72 -8.62
CA ALA A 100 16.34 -3.78 -8.20
C ALA A 100 16.85 -2.37 -7.86
N ALA A 101 17.79 -2.25 -6.92
CA ALA A 101 18.25 -0.96 -6.41
C ALA A 101 18.76 -0.03 -7.52
N GLN A 102 19.45 -0.60 -8.52
CA GLN A 102 19.98 0.11 -9.68
C GLN A 102 18.90 0.62 -10.65
N CYS A 103 17.66 0.14 -10.55
CA CYS A 103 16.54 0.57 -11.41
C CYS A 103 15.73 1.70 -10.81
N ILE A 104 15.99 2.09 -9.55
CA ILE A 104 15.27 3.16 -8.87
C ILE A 104 16.17 4.40 -8.84
N HIS A 105 15.82 5.39 -9.66
CA HIS A 105 16.38 6.73 -9.59
C HIS A 105 15.38 7.61 -8.83
N ALA A 106 15.67 7.92 -7.57
CA ALA A 106 14.81 8.71 -6.71
C ALA A 106 15.61 9.85 -6.09
N ARG A 107 14.91 10.96 -5.81
CA ARG A 107 15.37 12.09 -5.02
C ARG A 107 14.23 12.46 -4.09
N ASN A 108 14.57 12.99 -2.92
CA ASN A 108 13.77 13.12 -1.69
C ASN A 108 14.05 11.93 -0.77
#